data_AF-A0A661L394-F1
#
_entry.id   AF-A0A661L394-F1
#
_cell.length_a   1.000
_cell.length_b   1.000
_cell.length_c   1.000
_cell.angle_alpha   90.00
_cell.angle_beta   90.00
_cell.angle_gamma   90.00
#
_symmetry.space_group_name_H-M   'P 1'
#
loop_
_entity.id
_entity.type
_entity.pdbx_description
1 polymer ?
#
loop_
_entity_poly.entity_id
_entity_poly.type
_entity_poly.pdbx_seq_one_letter_code
_entity_poly.pdbx_strand_id
1 'polypeptide(L)'
;MKITDSEVIRSGERDLIEGIIADLDWEAIDNLIKEKHGLELEEDVEFRNGDLVVVENKIAYKLDFQVRLNISILLDREGNYLSLEAFTKAEDKSNSSNQVDEVNTRSQEDTLQTQKQAAQ
;
A
#
# COMPACT_ATOMS: atom_id res chain seq x y z
N MET A 1 13.71 23.35 -43.05
CA MET A 1 14.87 22.42 -43.18
C MET A 1 14.95 21.60 -41.90
N LYS A 2 15.07 20.27 -41.98
CA LYS A 2 15.28 19.38 -40.84
C LYS A 2 16.72 18.87 -40.88
N ILE A 3 17.45 18.90 -39.77
CA ILE A 3 18.87 18.49 -39.67
C ILE A 3 19.00 17.07 -39.12
N THR A 4 18.02 16.61 -38.33
CA THR A 4 17.94 15.27 -37.78
C THR A 4 16.51 14.76 -37.84
N ASP A 5 16.35 13.45 -37.69
CA ASP A 5 15.04 12.83 -37.48
C ASP A 5 14.50 13.23 -36.10
N SER A 6 13.22 13.61 -36.05
CA SER A 6 12.52 13.92 -34.80
C SER A 6 12.39 12.71 -33.90
N GLU A 7 12.33 11.50 -34.45
CA GLU A 7 12.22 10.27 -33.66
C GLU A 7 13.50 10.01 -32.84
N VAL A 8 14.67 10.41 -33.34
CA VAL A 8 15.94 10.31 -32.59
C VAL A 8 15.94 11.24 -31.37
N ILE A 9 15.34 12.43 -31.49
CA ILE A 9 15.21 13.35 -30.36
C ILE A 9 14.24 12.77 -29.33
N ARG A 10 13.06 12.32 -29.78
CA ARG A 10 12.03 11.72 -28.91
C ARG A 10 12.51 10.48 -28.18
N SER A 11 13.27 9.61 -28.84
CA SER A 11 13.85 8.44 -28.18
C SER A 11 14.87 8.85 -27.12
N GLY A 12 15.73 9.82 -27.41
CA GLY A 12 16.70 10.34 -26.45
C GLY A 12 16.03 11.00 -25.22
N GLU A 13 14.96 11.76 -25.43
CA GLU A 13 14.16 12.33 -24.34
C GLU A 13 13.52 11.23 -23.48
N ARG A 14 12.98 10.19 -24.11
CA ARG A 14 12.40 9.03 -23.42
C ARG A 14 13.44 8.31 -22.57
N ASP A 15 14.61 8.02 -23.14
CA ASP A 15 15.69 7.32 -22.45
C ASP A 15 16.25 8.15 -21.27
N LEU A 16 16.32 9.48 -21.44
CA LEU A 16 16.68 10.40 -20.35
C LEU A 16 15.66 10.35 -19.21
N ILE A 17 14.36 10.42 -19.52
CA ILE A 17 13.28 10.35 -18.53
C ILE A 17 13.31 9.00 -17.81
N GLU A 18 13.45 7.89 -18.54
CA GLU A 18 13.56 6.54 -17.95
C GLU A 18 14.77 6.44 -17.01
N GLY A 19 15.92 7.01 -17.39
CA GLY A 19 17.11 7.06 -16.55
C GLY A 19 16.89 7.85 -15.26
N ILE A 20 16.18 8.98 -15.33
CA ILE A 20 15.83 9.76 -14.13
C ILE A 20 14.90 8.95 -13.22
N ILE A 21 13.85 8.35 -13.76
CA ILE A 21 12.87 7.56 -12.98
C ILE A 21 13.55 6.40 -12.25
N ALA A 22 14.51 5.73 -12.90
CA ALA A 22 15.25 4.62 -12.32
C ALA A 22 16.14 5.02 -11.13
N ASP A 23 16.55 6.30 -11.06
CA ASP A 23 17.42 6.85 -10.02
C ASP A 23 16.66 7.68 -8.97
N LEU A 24 15.33 7.78 -9.08
CA LEU A 24 14.53 8.49 -8.09
C LEU A 24 14.60 7.82 -6.72
N ASP A 25 14.76 8.65 -5.70
CA ASP A 25 14.63 8.25 -4.30
C ASP A 25 13.13 8.12 -3.95
N TRP A 26 12.60 6.90 -4.13
CA TRP A 26 11.21 6.58 -3.84
C TRP A 26 10.84 6.71 -2.36
N GLU A 27 11.80 6.51 -1.45
CA GLU A 27 11.58 6.71 -0.01
C GLU A 27 11.38 8.19 0.30
N ALA A 28 12.18 9.07 -0.31
CA ALA A 28 11.99 10.51 -0.20
C ALA A 28 10.65 10.96 -0.80
N ILE A 29 10.23 10.37 -1.93
CA ILE A 29 8.94 10.67 -2.57
C ILE A 29 7.76 10.23 -1.69
N ASP A 30 7.81 9.02 -1.12
CA ASP A 30 6.79 8.52 -0.20
C ASP A 30 6.66 9.42 1.03
N ASN A 31 7.78 9.77 1.66
CA ASN A 31 7.79 10.70 2.79
C ASN A 31 7.18 12.06 2.44
N LEU A 32 7.47 12.60 1.25
CA LEU A 32 6.92 13.87 0.79
C LEU A 32 5.39 13.81 0.61
N ILE A 33 4.88 12.68 0.12
CA ILE A 33 3.45 12.47 -0.10
C ILE A 33 2.73 12.24 1.24
N LYS A 34 3.34 11.50 2.14
CA LYS A 34 2.87 11.34 3.52
C LYS A 34 2.80 12.66 4.26
N GLU A 35 3.83 13.50 4.15
CA GLU A 35 3.87 14.81 4.80
C GLU A 35 2.79 15.75 4.24
N LYS A 36 2.67 15.84 2.91
CA LYS A 36 1.76 16.81 2.26
C LYS A 36 0.31 16.39 2.26
N HIS A 37 0.04 15.09 2.21
CA HIS A 37 -1.30 14.55 1.95
C HIS A 37 -1.76 13.52 2.98
N GLY A 38 -0.90 13.09 3.91
CA GLY A 38 -1.23 12.07 4.91
C GLY A 38 -1.42 10.68 4.32
N LEU A 39 -0.93 10.45 3.10
CA LEU A 39 -1.05 9.19 2.37
C LEU A 39 0.28 8.45 2.40
N GLU A 40 0.25 7.16 2.71
CA GLU A 40 1.39 6.27 2.52
C GLU A 40 1.26 5.62 1.15
N LEU A 41 2.32 5.71 0.34
CA LEU A 41 2.42 5.01 -0.93
C LEU A 41 3.03 3.63 -0.71
N GLU A 42 2.31 2.57 -1.09
CA GLU A 42 2.93 1.27 -1.35
C GLU A 42 3.23 1.08 -2.86
N GLU A 43 3.71 -0.10 -3.25
CA GLU A 43 4.32 -0.45 -4.55
C GLU A 43 3.50 -0.16 -5.83
N ASP A 44 2.26 0.32 -5.73
CA ASP A 44 1.31 0.56 -6.84
C ASP A 44 1.38 2.00 -7.43
N VAL A 45 2.59 2.51 -7.65
CA VAL A 45 2.81 3.80 -8.33
C VAL A 45 3.08 3.58 -9.81
N GLU A 46 2.15 4.00 -10.68
CA GLU A 46 2.29 3.89 -12.12
C GLU A 46 2.81 5.20 -12.73
N PHE A 47 3.93 5.14 -13.46
CA PHE A 47 4.37 6.27 -14.29
C PHE A 47 3.39 6.52 -15.44
N ARG A 48 3.03 7.78 -15.68
CA ARG A 48 2.11 8.18 -16.75
C ARG A 48 2.79 8.99 -17.84
N ASN A 49 3.56 10.00 -17.47
CA ASN A 49 4.16 10.91 -18.43
C ASN A 49 5.38 11.63 -17.84
N GLY A 50 6.33 12.00 -18.69
CA GLY A 50 7.48 12.80 -18.34
C GLY A 50 7.69 13.88 -19.40
N ASP A 51 8.02 15.08 -18.97
CA ASP A 51 8.21 16.22 -19.88
C ASP A 51 9.37 17.10 -19.43
N LEU A 52 10.01 17.76 -20.41
CA LEU A 52 11.06 18.75 -20.18
C LEU A 52 10.44 20.14 -20.25
N VAL A 53 10.43 20.83 -19.12
CA VAL A 53 9.82 22.16 -18.98
C VAL A 53 10.88 23.19 -18.62
N VAL A 54 10.62 24.46 -18.92
CA VAL A 54 11.48 25.57 -18.51
C VAL A 54 10.86 26.29 -17.33
N VAL A 55 11.54 26.26 -16.19
CA VAL A 55 11.16 26.98 -14.97
C VAL A 55 12.29 27.96 -14.64
N GLU A 56 11.96 29.25 -14.53
CA GLU A 56 12.94 30.32 -14.22
C GLU A 56 14.18 30.30 -15.12
N ASN A 57 13.97 30.14 -16.43
CA ASN A 57 15.04 30.08 -17.44
C ASN A 57 16.04 28.91 -17.23
N LYS A 58 15.61 27.85 -16.53
CA LYS A 58 16.35 26.60 -16.35
C LYS A 58 15.50 25.41 -16.80
N ILE A 59 16.16 24.36 -17.28
CA ILE A 59 15.51 23.10 -17.63
C ILE A 59 15.10 22.39 -16.34
N ALA A 60 13.87 21.92 -16.28
CA ALA A 60 13.32 21.09 -15.21
C ALA A 60 12.55 19.91 -15.81
N TYR A 61 12.37 18.87 -15.01
CA TYR A 61 11.69 17.64 -15.41
C TYR A 61 10.38 17.53 -14.66
N LYS A 62 9.28 17.44 -15.40
CA LYS A 62 7.95 17.21 -14.84
C LYS A 62 7.60 15.74 -15.03
N LEU A 63 7.49 15.00 -13.94
CA LEU A 63 7.14 13.58 -13.94
C LEU A 63 5.76 13.41 -13.31
N ASP A 64 4.87 12.75 -14.04
CA ASP A 64 3.50 12.48 -13.64
C ASP A 64 3.37 11.00 -13.28
N PHE A 65 2.93 10.75 -12.05
CA PHE A 65 2.63 9.42 -11.54
C PHE A 65 1.14 9.31 -11.20
N GLN A 66 0.59 8.12 -11.36
CA GLN A 66 -0.74 7.77 -10.91
C GLN A 66 -0.66 6.74 -9.81
N VAL A 67 -1.44 6.96 -8.76
CA VAL A 67 -1.54 6.07 -7.61
C VAL A 67 -2.99 5.62 -7.49
N ARG A 68 -3.21 4.33 -7.17
CA ARG A 68 -4.53 3.81 -6.80
C ARG A 68 -4.66 3.75 -5.29
N LEU A 69 -5.78 4.24 -4.77
CA LEU A 69 -6.08 4.28 -3.34
C LEU A 69 -7.35 3.50 -3.08
N ASN A 70 -7.31 2.65 -2.06
CA ASN A 70 -8.48 2.02 -1.45
C ASN A 70 -8.94 2.87 -0.28
N ILE A 71 -10.25 3.08 -0.19
CA ILE A 71 -10.86 3.93 0.84
C ILE A 71 -11.92 3.12 1.58
N SER A 72 -11.81 3.07 2.91
CA SER A 72 -12.82 2.52 3.81
C SER A 72 -13.49 3.64 4.58
N ILE A 73 -14.83 3.67 4.57
CA ILE A 73 -15.64 4.67 5.28
C ILE A 73 -16.50 3.95 6.30
N LEU A 74 -16.38 4.35 7.56
CA LEU A 74 -17.21 3.83 8.63
C LEU A 74 -18.28 4.87 9.01
N LEU A 75 -19.53 4.44 9.02
CA LEU A 75 -20.68 5.19 9.51
C LEU A 75 -21.56 4.30 10.38
N ASP A 76 -22.30 4.92 11.30
CA ASP A 76 -23.26 4.20 12.13
C ASP A 76 -24.61 4.00 11.42
N ARG A 77 -25.56 3.37 12.13
CA ARG A 77 -26.90 3.09 11.61
C ARG A 77 -27.79 4.33 11.44
N GLU A 78 -27.42 5.44 12.08
CA GLU A 78 -28.12 6.72 11.99
C GLU A 78 -27.58 7.57 10.84
N GLY A 79 -26.46 7.15 10.25
CA GLY A 79 -25.78 7.83 9.15
C GLY A 79 -24.68 8.79 9.61
N ASN A 80 -24.28 8.76 10.89
CA ASN A 80 -23.19 9.60 11.38
C ASN A 80 -21.84 9.03 10.94
N TYR A 81 -20.94 9.92 10.51
CA TYR A 81 -19.56 9.58 10.19
C TYR A 81 -18.78 9.15 11.44
N LEU A 82 -18.04 8.04 11.34
CA LEU A 82 -17.19 7.53 12.41
C LEU A 82 -15.70 7.60 12.04
N SER A 83 -15.30 7.12 10.86
CA SER A 83 -13.90 7.16 10.40
C SER A 83 -13.73 7.02 8.89
N LEU A 84 -12.53 7.39 8.41
CA LEU A 84 -12.05 7.24 7.05
C LEU A 84 -10.63 6.66 7.10
N GLU A 85 -10.40 5.60 6.34
CA GLU A 85 -9.08 5.00 6.16
C GLU A 85 -8.78 4.95 4.67
N ALA A 86 -7.60 5.44 4.28
CA ALA A 86 -7.11 5.37 2.92
C ALA A 86 -5.78 4.59 2.92
N PHE A 87 -5.66 3.60 2.04
CA PHE A 87 -4.49 2.74 1.95
C PHE A 87 -4.31 2.27 0.50
N THR A 88 -3.09 1.96 0.10
CA THR A 88 -2.76 1.50 -1.27
C THR A 88 -2.87 -0.01 -1.45
N LYS A 89 -3.03 -0.79 -0.37
CA LYS A 89 -2.85 -2.25 -0.37
C LYS A 89 -3.90 -3.03 -1.15
N ALA A 90 -3.45 -3.89 -2.07
CA ALA A 90 -4.14 -5.11 -2.48
C ALA A 90 -3.47 -6.31 -1.78
N GLU A 91 -3.88 -6.66 -0.56
CA GLU A 91 -3.41 -7.92 0.02
C GLU A 91 -4.21 -9.09 -0.53
N ASP A 92 -3.53 -9.92 -1.33
CA ASP A 92 -3.92 -11.31 -1.55
C ASP A 92 -2.79 -12.20 -1.05
N LYS A 93 -2.70 -12.38 0.28
CA LYS A 93 -2.06 -13.53 0.90
C LYS A 93 -2.86 -14.01 2.09
N SER A 94 -3.79 -14.91 1.80
CA SER A 94 -4.25 -15.96 2.70
C SER A 94 -3.12 -16.45 3.60
N ASN A 95 -3.15 -16.09 4.88
CA ASN A 95 -2.51 -16.91 5.90
C ASN A 95 -3.34 -16.85 7.18
N SER A 96 -4.29 -17.79 7.26
CA SER A 96 -5.05 -18.13 8.46
C SER A 96 -4.09 -18.42 9.61
N SER A 97 -3.97 -17.49 10.55
CA SER A 97 -3.51 -17.79 11.90
C SER A 97 -4.71 -17.87 12.82
N ASN A 98 -5.42 -19.00 12.79
CA ASN A 98 -6.27 -19.39 13.92
C ASN A 98 -5.35 -19.87 15.04
N GLN A 99 -4.91 -18.94 15.89
CA GLN A 99 -4.62 -19.27 17.29
C GLN A 99 -5.86 -18.87 18.09
N VAL A 100 -6.71 -19.85 18.36
CA VAL A 100 -7.70 -19.76 19.43
C VAL A 100 -7.00 -20.19 20.72
N ASP A 101 -6.60 -19.21 21.51
CA ASP A 101 -6.29 -19.40 22.92
C ASP A 101 -7.59 -19.73 23.66
N GLU A 102 -7.75 -20.99 24.04
CA GLU A 102 -8.88 -21.44 24.86
C GLU A 102 -8.44 -21.46 26.33
N VAL A 103 -8.84 -20.42 27.09
CA VAL A 103 -8.71 -20.40 28.56
C VAL A 103 -10.06 -20.09 29.22
N ASN A 104 -10.47 -21.04 30.08
CA ASN A 104 -11.45 -20.97 31.19
C ASN A 104 -12.95 -21.09 30.82
N THR A 105 -13.74 -22.02 31.39
CA THR A 105 -14.19 -21.98 32.79
C THR A 105 -14.93 -23.27 33.22
N ARG A 106 -14.65 -23.66 34.48
CA ARG A 106 -15.28 -24.63 35.40
C ARG A 106 -16.78 -24.99 35.24
N SER A 107 -17.05 -26.29 35.52
CA SER A 107 -17.89 -26.85 36.61
C SER A 107 -19.13 -27.71 36.26
N GLN A 108 -19.25 -28.80 37.03
CA GLN A 108 -20.39 -29.71 37.28
C GLN A 108 -20.62 -30.77 36.18
N GLU A 109 -20.87 -32.05 36.43
CA GLU A 109 -21.11 -32.92 37.59
C GLU A 109 -21.04 -34.34 37.01
N ASP A 110 -20.38 -35.31 37.64
CA ASP A 110 -21.03 -36.62 37.76
C ASP A 110 -20.40 -37.51 38.82
N THR A 111 -21.29 -38.18 39.52
CA THR A 111 -21.12 -38.75 40.85
C THR A 111 -21.09 -40.28 40.74
N LEU A 112 -20.35 -40.92 41.64
CA LEU A 112 -20.46 -42.33 42.04
C LEU A 112 -20.12 -43.41 40.98
N GLN A 113 -18.99 -44.09 41.19
CA GLN A 113 -19.02 -45.55 41.38
C GLN A 113 -17.81 -46.04 42.19
N THR A 114 -18.06 -46.23 43.48
CA THR A 114 -17.33 -47.12 44.37
C THR A 114 -17.55 -48.57 43.93
N GLN A 115 -16.49 -49.37 43.73
CA GLN A 115 -16.24 -50.65 44.43
C GLN A 115 -15.20 -51.54 43.71
N LYS A 116 -14.22 -51.99 44.52
CA LYS A 116 -13.55 -53.30 44.53
C LYS A 116 -12.71 -53.74 43.32
N GLN A 117 -11.39 -53.77 43.53
CA GLN A 117 -10.58 -55.01 43.69
C GLN A 117 -9.14 -54.60 44.05
N ALA A 118 -8.74 -54.81 45.32
CA ALA A 118 -7.83 -55.88 45.75
C ALA A 118 -6.41 -55.70 45.14
N ALA A 119 -5.43 -55.18 45.88
CA ALA A 119 -4.71 -55.89 46.95
C ALA A 119 -4.48 -57.37 46.61
N GLN A 120 -3.46 -57.60 45.78
CA GLN A 120 -2.53 -58.72 45.87
C GLN A 120 -1.25 -58.37 45.10
#